data_AF-A0A8I1A8R5-F1
#
_entry.id   AF-A0A8I1A8R5-F1
#
_cell.length_a   1.000
_cell.length_b   1.000
_cell.length_c   1.000
_cell.angle_alpha   90.00
_cell.angle_beta   90.00
_cell.angle_gamma   90.00
#
_symmetry.space_group_name_H-M   'P 1'
#
loop_
_entity.id
_entity.type
_entity.pdbx_description
1 polymer ?
#
loop_
_entity_poly.entity_id
_entity_poly.type
_entity_poly.pdbx_seq_one_letter_code
_entity_poly.pdbx_strand_id
1 'polypeptide(L)'
;MKTQLQNEVKPVRQKSDTAFKHVVSFLFMIALTAVSFLAVINQWFSLQGTLFVIVFLAAVQVILQLYIFMHLDQKGYGMMRIFIFFGLLCGTVCAVGILLM
;
A
#
# COMPACT_ATOMS: atom_id res chain seq x y z
N MET A 1 -15.93 23.43 -50.54
CA MET A 1 -16.52 22.37 -49.70
C MET A 1 -15.46 21.97 -48.67
N LYS A 2 -15.24 22.87 -47.71
CA LYS A 2 -14.14 22.78 -46.75
C LYS A 2 -14.60 22.00 -45.53
N THR A 3 -13.90 20.90 -45.29
CA THR A 3 -13.32 20.60 -43.98
C THR A 3 -14.28 20.04 -42.93
N GLN A 4 -14.24 18.73 -42.71
CA GLN A 4 -14.01 18.11 -41.39
C GLN A 4 -14.91 18.45 -40.17
N LEU A 5 -16.13 18.98 -40.32
CA LEU A 5 -17.06 19.14 -39.17
C LEU A 5 -17.75 17.82 -38.76
N GLN A 6 -17.04 16.69 -38.80
CA GLN A 6 -17.55 15.39 -38.32
C GLN A 6 -16.44 14.60 -37.63
N ASN A 7 -15.69 15.24 -36.73
CA ASN A 7 -14.73 14.52 -35.90
C ASN A 7 -14.62 15.09 -34.48
N GLU A 8 -15.75 15.28 -33.83
CA GLU A 8 -15.83 15.44 -32.37
C GLU A 8 -16.26 14.11 -31.73
N VAL A 9 -15.56 13.02 -32.06
CA VAL A 9 -15.69 11.74 -31.35
C VAL A 9 -14.71 11.74 -30.18
N LYS A 10 -15.19 12.18 -29.01
CA LYS A 10 -15.22 11.36 -27.77
C LYS A 10 -15.60 12.24 -26.57
N PRO A 11 -16.62 11.90 -25.78
CA PRO A 11 -16.59 12.30 -24.38
C PRO A 11 -15.36 11.66 -23.74
N VAL A 12 -14.40 12.47 -23.31
CA VAL A 12 -13.22 11.99 -22.58
C VAL A 12 -13.69 11.47 -21.22
N ARG A 13 -13.96 10.16 -21.24
CA ARG A 13 -14.10 9.19 -20.14
C ARG A 13 -13.64 9.68 -18.76
N GLN A 14 -14.61 9.69 -17.84
CA GLN A 14 -14.54 9.09 -16.50
C GLN A 14 -13.20 9.27 -15.77
N LYS A 15 -13.01 10.47 -15.19
CA LYS A 15 -11.88 10.80 -14.31
C LYS A 15 -12.13 10.48 -12.83
N SER A 16 -13.26 9.85 -12.50
CA SER A 16 -13.73 9.62 -11.12
C SER A 16 -13.37 8.26 -10.53
N ASP A 17 -12.98 7.27 -11.34
CA ASP A 17 -12.70 5.90 -10.85
C ASP A 17 -11.37 5.78 -10.08
N THR A 18 -10.45 6.72 -10.24
CA THR A 18 -9.14 6.68 -9.57
C THR A 18 -9.24 6.98 -8.07
N ALA A 19 -10.15 7.87 -7.69
CA ALA A 19 -10.34 8.26 -6.28
C ALA A 19 -11.00 7.13 -5.48
N PHE A 20 -12.03 6.49 -6.02
CA PHE A 20 -12.71 5.37 -5.34
C PHE A 20 -11.77 4.17 -5.12
N LYS A 21 -10.90 3.85 -6.09
CA LYS A 21 -9.90 2.79 -5.93
C LYS A 21 -8.90 3.08 -4.80
N HIS A 22 -8.54 4.34 -4.60
CA HIS A 22 -7.67 4.75 -3.50
C HIS A 22 -8.38 4.60 -2.15
N VAL A 23 -9.63 5.02 -2.05
CA VAL A 23 -10.44 4.94 -0.81
C VAL A 23 -10.68 3.49 -0.40
N VAL A 24 -10.98 2.59 -1.35
CA VAL A 24 -11.17 1.15 -1.06
C VAL A 24 -9.88 0.52 -0.52
N SER A 25 -8.75 0.87 -1.12
CA SER A 25 -7.45 0.34 -0.69
C SER A 25 -7.02 0.89 0.68
N PHE A 26 -7.36 2.15 0.97
CA PHE A 26 -7.18 2.75 2.29
C PHE A 26 -8.06 2.07 3.36
N LEU A 27 -9.32 1.80 3.04
CA LEU A 27 -10.23 1.09 3.94
C LEU A 27 -9.74 -0.34 4.24
N PHE A 28 -9.14 -1.01 3.26
CA PHE A 28 -8.55 -2.33 3.44
C PHE A 28 -7.39 -2.34 4.44
N MET A 29 -6.53 -1.31 4.44
CA MET A 29 -5.46 -1.16 5.44
C MET A 29 -6.02 -1.01 6.85
N ILE A 30 -7.03 -0.15 7.01
CA ILE A 30 -7.71 0.08 8.30
C ILE A 30 -8.33 -1.24 8.79
N ALA A 31 -9.01 -1.98 7.92
CA ALA A 31 -9.60 -3.26 8.27
C ALA A 31 -8.54 -4.26 8.78
N LEU A 32 -7.41 -4.39 8.08
CA LEU A 32 -6.31 -5.25 8.51
C LEU A 32 -5.69 -4.81 9.85
N THR A 33 -5.55 -3.50 10.10
CA THR A 33 -5.08 -3.01 11.40
C THR A 33 -6.09 -3.30 12.51
N ALA A 34 -7.38 -3.12 12.25
CA ALA A 34 -8.44 -3.40 13.22
C ALA A 34 -8.43 -4.88 13.62
N VAL A 35 -8.23 -5.79 12.66
CA VAL A 35 -8.05 -7.23 12.94
C VAL A 35 -6.84 -7.47 13.85
N SER A 36 -5.72 -6.77 13.63
CA SER A 36 -4.56 -6.87 14.54
C SER A 36 -4.90 -6.43 15.95
N PHE A 37 -5.61 -5.30 16.13
CA PHE A 37 -6.00 -4.83 17.46
C PHE A 37 -6.97 -5.78 18.15
N LEU A 38 -7.95 -6.32 17.43
CA LEU A 38 -8.88 -7.32 17.95
C LEU A 38 -8.17 -8.60 18.39
N ALA A 39 -7.15 -9.05 17.64
CA ALA A 39 -6.34 -10.20 18.00
C ALA A 39 -5.57 -9.99 19.31
N VAL A 40 -5.10 -8.76 19.58
CA VAL A 40 -4.39 -8.40 20.82
C VAL A 40 -5.35 -8.29 22.00
N ILE A 41 -6.49 -7.63 21.84
CA ILE A 41 -7.46 -7.41 22.93
C ILE A 41 -8.03 -8.73 23.42
N ASN A 42 -8.34 -9.66 22.51
CA ASN A 42 -8.90 -10.96 22.88
C ASN A 42 -7.86 -11.93 23.48
N GLN A 43 -6.57 -11.55 23.55
CA GLN A 43 -5.47 -12.33 24.11
C GLN A 43 -5.49 -13.83 23.73
N TRP A 44 -5.71 -14.14 22.45
CA TRP A 44 -5.77 -15.53 21.98
C TRP A 44 -4.44 -16.29 22.14
N PHE A 45 -3.31 -15.58 22.33
CA PHE A 45 -1.97 -16.15 22.46
C PHE A 45 -1.20 -15.56 23.65
N SER A 46 -0.19 -16.30 24.14
CA SER A 46 0.81 -15.79 25.08
C SER A 46 1.50 -14.54 24.55
N LEU A 47 2.06 -13.71 25.44
CA LEU A 47 2.68 -12.42 25.12
C LEU A 47 3.66 -12.50 23.94
N GLN A 48 4.50 -13.54 23.91
CA GLN A 48 5.46 -13.76 22.83
C GLN A 48 4.78 -14.13 21.50
N GLY A 49 3.75 -14.97 21.53
CA GLY A 49 3.00 -15.36 20.33
C GLY A 49 2.26 -14.17 19.70
N THR A 50 1.67 -13.33 20.55
CA THR A 50 1.01 -12.09 20.13
C THR A 50 2.00 -11.13 19.46
N LEU A 51 3.21 -10.97 20.02
CA LEU A 51 4.25 -10.13 19.41
C LEU A 51 4.65 -10.61 18.01
N PHE A 52 4.90 -11.91 17.82
CA PHE A 52 5.24 -12.46 16.50
C PHE A 52 4.12 -12.21 15.47
N VAL A 53 2.87 -12.39 15.87
CA VAL A 53 1.71 -12.16 14.99
C VAL A 53 1.58 -10.69 14.59
N ILE A 54 1.72 -9.76 15.54
CA ILE A 54 1.65 -8.32 15.25
C ILE A 54 2.78 -7.89 14.32
N VAL A 55 4.02 -8.32 14.58
CA VAL A 55 5.17 -7.96 13.73
C VAL A 55 4.99 -8.49 12.31
N PHE A 56 4.46 -9.71 12.16
CA PHE A 56 4.10 -10.27 10.86
C PHE A 56 3.02 -9.44 10.15
N LEU A 57 1.93 -9.08 10.84
CA LEU A 57 0.88 -8.23 10.28
C LEU A 57 1.40 -6.83 9.92
N ALA A 58 2.30 -6.27 10.73
CA ALA A 58 2.95 -5.00 10.47
C ALA A 58 3.82 -5.04 9.21
N ALA A 59 4.56 -6.12 8.97
CA ALA A 59 5.32 -6.30 7.73
C ALA A 59 4.40 -6.36 6.51
N VAL A 60 3.29 -7.09 6.59
CA VAL A 60 2.26 -7.13 5.53
C VAL A 60 1.67 -5.74 5.28
N GLN A 61 1.41 -4.96 6.33
CA GLN A 61 0.93 -3.59 6.23
C GLN A 61 1.90 -2.68 5.48
N VAL A 62 3.21 -2.75 5.78
CA VAL A 62 4.23 -1.95 5.08
C VAL A 62 4.25 -2.28 3.59
N ILE A 63 4.15 -3.55 3.20
CA ILE A 63 4.12 -3.97 1.79
C ILE A 63 2.86 -3.44 1.09
N LEU A 64 1.69 -3.60 1.71
CA LEU A 64 0.42 -3.12 1.16
C LEU A 64 0.42 -1.58 1.04
N GLN A 65 0.96 -0.88 2.03
CA GLN A 65 1.16 0.57 1.99
C GLN A 65 2.00 0.98 0.80
N LEU A 66 3.14 0.32 0.58
CA LEU A 66 4.00 0.61 -0.56
C LEU A 66 3.32 0.29 -1.91
N TYR A 67 2.56 -0.81 -2.01
CA TYR A 67 1.91 -1.23 -3.26
C TYR A 67 0.70 -0.36 -3.65
N ILE A 68 -0.05 0.14 -2.67
CA ILE A 68 -1.29 0.91 -2.88
C ILE A 68 -1.00 2.41 -3.01
N PHE A 69 -0.13 2.96 -2.15
CA PHE A 69 0.22 4.39 -2.23
C PHE A 69 1.07 4.68 -3.45
N MET A 70 1.97 3.77 -3.81
CA MET A 70 2.72 3.88 -5.04
C MET A 70 2.07 2.96 -6.04
N HIS A 71 1.23 3.53 -6.91
CA HIS A 71 0.51 2.88 -8.02
C HIS A 71 1.51 2.28 -9.04
N LEU A 72 2.29 1.30 -8.61
CA LEU A 72 3.43 0.73 -9.33
C LEU A 72 3.01 -0.05 -10.56
N ASP A 73 1.71 -0.26 -10.78
CA ASP A 73 1.16 -0.93 -11.96
C ASP A 73 1.31 -0.11 -13.26
N GLN A 74 1.61 1.19 -13.21
CA GLN A 74 1.89 1.97 -14.43
C GLN A 74 3.32 1.70 -14.96
N LYS A 75 3.37 0.95 -16.07
CA LYS A 75 4.56 0.67 -16.89
C LYS A 75 5.37 1.94 -17.16
N GLY A 76 6.53 2.09 -16.51
CA GLY A 76 7.50 3.15 -16.82
C GLY A 76 8.51 3.50 -15.71
N TYR A 77 8.16 3.32 -14.43
CA TYR A 77 8.96 3.86 -13.32
C TYR A 77 9.77 2.80 -12.57
N GLY A 78 10.61 2.05 -13.29
CA GLY A 78 11.51 1.05 -12.68
C GLY A 78 12.46 1.64 -11.62
N MET A 79 12.88 2.89 -11.80
CA MET A 79 13.78 3.58 -10.88
C MET A 79 13.13 3.90 -9.52
N MET A 80 11.82 4.21 -9.49
CA MET A 80 11.10 4.49 -8.24
C MET A 80 10.97 3.23 -7.37
N ARG A 81 10.75 2.06 -7.99
CA ARG A 81 10.69 0.77 -7.28
C ARG A 81 11.99 0.46 -6.55
N ILE A 82 13.11 0.73 -7.21
CA ILE A 82 14.45 0.50 -6.65
C ILE A 82 14.67 1.41 -5.45
N PHE A 83 14.29 2.68 -5.54
CA PHE A 83 14.45 3.64 -4.44
C PHE A 83 13.60 3.27 -3.20
N ILE A 84 12.36 2.81 -3.42
CA ILE A 84 11.50 2.33 -2.32
C ILE A 84 12.04 1.05 -1.71
N PHE A 85 12.50 0.10 -2.52
CA PHE A 85 13.10 -1.12 -1.99
C PHE A 85 14.36 -0.81 -1.16
N PHE A 86 15.17 0.14 -1.62
CA PHE A 86 16.34 0.61 -0.88
C PHE A 86 15.96 1.31 0.42
N GLY A 87 14.91 2.15 0.42
CA GLY A 87 14.37 2.78 1.62
C GLY A 87 13.83 1.77 2.63
N LEU A 88 13.12 0.74 2.16
CA LEU A 88 12.63 -0.36 3.01
C LEU A 88 13.79 -1.16 3.61
N LEU A 89 14.82 -1.46 2.82
CA LEU A 89 16.00 -2.20 3.25
C LEU A 89 16.78 -1.38 4.30
N CYS A 90 17.02 -0.09 4.03
CA CYS A 90 17.65 0.83 4.97
C CYS A 90 16.85 0.95 6.28
N GLY A 91 15.53 1.16 6.19
CA GLY A 91 14.65 1.24 7.35
C GLY A 91 14.66 -0.04 8.19
N THR A 92 14.66 -1.20 7.54
CA THR A 92 14.71 -2.50 8.23
C THR A 92 16.05 -2.72 8.92
N VAL A 93 17.17 -2.40 8.26
CA VAL A 93 18.51 -2.51 8.84
C VAL A 93 18.66 -1.57 10.05
N CYS A 94 18.19 -0.32 9.95
CA CYS A 94 18.21 0.62 11.07
C CYS A 94 17.33 0.15 12.24
N ALA A 95 16.12 -0.35 11.97
CA ALA A 95 15.22 -0.84 13.01
C ALA A 95 15.81 -2.06 13.75
N VAL A 96 16.40 -3.00 13.01
CA VAL A 96 17.10 -4.14 13.61
C VAL A 96 18.34 -3.69 14.37
N GLY A 97 19.09 -2.72 13.85
CA GLY A 97 20.25 -2.14 14.53
C GLY A 97 19.90 -1.49 15.86
N ILE A 98 18.78 -0.76 15.93
CA ILE A 98 18.27 -0.17 17.19
C ILE A 98 17.79 -1.26 18.14
N LEU A 99 17.14 -2.31 17.64
CA LEU A 99 16.66 -3.42 18.48
C LEU A 99 17.80 -4.27 19.07
N LEU A 100 18.95 -4.33 18.38
CA LEU A 100 20.10 -5.16 18.74
C LEU A 100 21.14 -4.43 19.61
N MET A 101 21.07 -3.10 19.68
CA MET A 101 21.80 -2.27 20.64
C MET A 101 21.12 -2.25 22.01
#